data_AF-A0A9W4L6G0-F1
#
_entry.id   AF-A0A9W4L6G0-F1
#
_cell.length_a   1.000
_cell.length_b   1.000
_cell.length_c   1.000
_cell.angle_alpha   90.00
_cell.angle_beta   90.00
_cell.angle_gamma   90.00
#
_symmetry.space_group_name_H-M   'P 1'
#
loop_
_entity.id
_entity.type
_entity.pdbx_description
1 polymer ?
#
loop_
_entity_poly.entity_id
_entity_poly.type
_entity_poly.pdbx_seq_one_letter_code
_entity_poly.pdbx_strand_id
1 'polypeptide(L)'
;MSAAEKHDVFQAIADPTRRKVLQLLAEGDLPISEITSHFSMSRTAIAKHLHILSEAELVSGRKVGREKRFRLQPEPLAELKQWLSFYDQFWDNKLSILKHVIENSGENGLKVIDKEKDTDEPS
;
A
#
# COMPACT_ATOMS: atom_id res chain seq x y z
N MET A 1 -0.82 6.70 28.00
CA MET A 1 0.45 6.24 27.43
C MET A 1 0.74 4.89 28.04
N SER A 2 0.40 3.82 27.33
CA SER A 2 0.47 2.44 27.82
C SER A 2 1.77 1.80 27.37
N ALA A 3 2.28 0.87 28.18
CA ALA A 3 3.59 0.24 28.08
C ALA A 3 3.96 -0.18 26.64
N ALA A 4 5.19 0.12 26.25
CA ALA A 4 5.81 -0.14 24.95
C ALA A 4 5.20 -1.36 24.23
N GLU A 5 4.33 -1.09 23.25
CA GLU A 5 4.11 -2.04 22.16
C GLU A 5 5.48 -2.39 21.60
N LYS A 6 5.84 -3.67 21.61
CA LYS A 6 7.14 -4.11 21.06
C LYS A 6 7.23 -3.87 19.55
N HIS A 7 6.10 -3.73 18.88
CA HIS A 7 5.98 -3.47 17.46
C HIS A 7 4.88 -2.43 17.25
N ASP A 8 5.19 -1.33 16.56
CA ASP A 8 4.18 -0.37 16.14
C ASP A 8 3.47 -0.81 14.83
N VAL A 9 2.44 -0.06 14.44
CA VAL A 9 1.67 -0.34 13.21
C VAL A 9 2.56 -0.35 11.96
N PHE A 10 3.59 0.51 11.87
CA PHE A 10 4.45 0.63 10.70
C PHE A 10 5.35 -0.61 10.55
N GLN A 11 5.96 -1.05 11.63
CA GLN A 11 6.77 -2.27 11.67
C GLN A 11 5.89 -3.50 11.42
N ALA A 12 4.69 -3.53 11.98
CA ALA A 12 3.76 -4.64 11.81
C ALA A 12 3.26 -4.77 10.36
N ILE A 13 3.04 -3.69 9.62
CA ILE A 13 2.60 -3.78 8.22
C ILE A 13 3.75 -3.88 7.21
N ALA A 14 5.02 -3.69 7.61
CA ALA A 14 6.16 -3.70 6.69
C ALA A 14 6.35 -5.04 5.96
N ASP A 15 5.95 -6.15 6.58
CA ASP A 15 6.06 -7.49 6.01
C ASP A 15 4.85 -7.85 5.10
N PRO A 16 5.10 -8.38 3.89
CA PRO A 16 4.03 -8.72 2.95
C PRO A 16 3.11 -9.83 3.45
N THR A 17 3.63 -10.80 4.20
CA THR A 17 2.83 -11.90 4.77
C THR A 17 1.86 -11.35 5.80
N ARG A 18 2.29 -10.44 6.68
CA ARG A 18 1.41 -9.77 7.65
C ARG A 18 0.31 -8.96 6.96
N ARG A 19 0.63 -8.21 5.90
CA ARG A 19 -0.40 -7.52 5.09
C ARG A 19 -1.41 -8.50 4.48
N LYS A 20 -0.95 -9.65 3.99
CA LYS A 20 -1.83 -10.69 3.43
C LYS A 20 -2.73 -11.33 4.50
N VAL A 21 -2.21 -11.54 5.72
CA VAL A 21 -3.01 -12.02 6.86
C VAL A 21 -4.10 -11.01 7.22
N LEU A 22 -3.78 -9.70 7.27
CA LEU A 22 -4.77 -8.66 7.54
C LEU A 22 -5.86 -8.61 6.47
N GLN A 23 -5.48 -8.72 5.19
CA GLN A 23 -6.43 -8.80 4.07
C GLN A 23 -7.36 -10.01 4.21
N LEU A 24 -6.81 -11.18 4.55
CA LEU A 24 -7.60 -12.39 4.77
C LEU A 24 -8.59 -12.23 5.93
N LEU A 25 -8.15 -11.64 7.05
CA LEU A 25 -9.01 -11.38 8.21
C LEU A 25 -10.02 -10.25 8.01
N ALA A 26 -9.88 -9.44 6.96
CA ALA A 26 -10.89 -8.47 6.57
C ALA A 26 -12.16 -9.13 6.01
N GLU A 27 -12.04 -10.37 5.51
CA GLU A 27 -13.18 -11.16 5.00
C GLU A 27 -13.96 -11.85 6.13
N GLY A 28 -13.35 -12.02 7.31
CA GLY A 28 -14.01 -12.57 8.49
C GLY A 28 -13.05 -13.13 9.56
N ASP A 29 -13.64 -13.51 10.71
CA ASP A 29 -12.88 -14.11 11.81
C ASP A 29 -12.46 -15.56 11.46
N LEU A 30 -11.17 -15.87 11.41
CA LEU A 30 -10.68 -17.20 11.02
C LEU A 30 -9.87 -17.90 12.13
N PRO A 31 -9.96 -19.24 12.29
CA PRO A 31 -9.05 -19.99 13.12
C PRO A 31 -7.64 -20.02 12.51
N ILE A 32 -6.61 -20.16 13.35
CA ILE A 32 -5.22 -20.23 12.88
C ILE A 32 -4.96 -21.36 11.87
N SER A 33 -5.69 -22.47 11.98
CA SER A 33 -5.63 -23.61 11.04
C SER A 33 -6.00 -23.16 9.62
N GLU A 34 -7.12 -22.45 9.50
CA GLU A 34 -7.61 -21.92 8.23
C GLU A 34 -6.66 -20.84 7.69
N ILE A 35 -6.24 -19.88 8.52
CA ILE A 35 -5.24 -18.86 8.13
C ILE A 35 -3.99 -19.54 7.57
N THR A 36 -3.46 -20.56 8.25
CA THR A 36 -2.25 -21.27 7.82
C THR A 36 -2.43 -21.92 6.45
N SER A 37 -3.63 -22.40 6.12
CA SER A 37 -3.90 -23.06 4.84
C SER A 37 -3.73 -22.14 3.61
N HIS A 38 -3.79 -20.82 3.81
CA HIS A 38 -3.58 -19.83 2.75
C HIS A 38 -2.09 -19.51 2.47
N PHE A 39 -1.16 -20.13 3.20
CA PHE A 39 0.27 -19.86 3.07
C PHE A 39 1.06 -21.15 2.93
N SER A 40 2.14 -21.12 2.14
CA SER A 40 3.11 -22.22 2.02
C SER A 40 4.08 -22.29 3.21
N MET A 41 3.64 -21.86 4.40
CA MET A 41 4.46 -21.69 5.60
C MET A 41 3.96 -22.58 6.73
N SER A 42 4.83 -22.86 7.70
CA SER A 42 4.42 -23.62 8.87
C SER A 42 3.46 -22.83 9.77
N ARG A 43 2.61 -23.55 10.51
CA ARG A 43 1.73 -22.96 11.52
C ARG A 43 2.49 -22.13 12.56
N THR A 44 3.71 -22.55 12.92
CA THR A 44 4.58 -21.82 13.85
C THR A 44 5.03 -20.47 13.26
N ALA A 45 5.32 -20.41 11.96
CA ALA A 45 5.66 -19.15 11.31
C ALA A 45 4.46 -18.20 11.29
N ILE A 46 3.28 -18.68 10.93
CA ILE A 46 2.03 -17.89 10.98
C ILE A 46 1.70 -17.42 12.40
N ALA A 47 1.92 -18.26 13.42
CA ALA A 47 1.74 -17.85 14.81
C ALA A 47 2.66 -16.69 15.20
N LYS A 48 3.90 -16.64 14.71
CA LYS A 48 4.80 -15.50 14.92
C LYS A 48 4.29 -14.23 14.24
N HIS A 49 3.80 -14.33 13.01
CA HIS A 49 3.19 -13.18 12.32
C HIS A 49 1.97 -12.65 13.07
N LEU A 50 1.08 -13.54 13.53
CA LEU A 50 -0.09 -13.18 14.34
C LEU A 50 0.30 -12.58 15.69
N HIS A 51 1.40 -13.03 16.30
CA HIS A 51 1.90 -12.46 17.54
C HIS A 51 2.34 -11.00 17.35
N ILE A 52 3.15 -10.71 16.32
CA ILE A 52 3.57 -9.34 15.98
C ILE A 52 2.36 -8.46 15.69
N LEU A 53 1.40 -8.97 14.91
CA LEU A 53 0.16 -8.24 14.61
C LEU A 53 -0.68 -7.98 15.87
N SER A 54 -0.70 -8.90 16.84
CA SER A 54 -1.39 -8.68 18.12
C SER A 54 -0.65 -7.70 19.03
N GLU A 55 0.68 -7.66 18.98
CA GLU A 55 1.48 -6.69 19.75
C GLU A 55 1.31 -5.25 19.23
N ALA A 56 1.00 -5.08 17.94
CA ALA A 56 0.66 -3.81 17.31
C ALA A 56 -0.87 -3.56 17.27
N GLU A 57 -1.62 -4.30 18.08
CA GLU A 57 -3.09 -4.22 18.20
C GLU A 57 -3.90 -4.43 16.91
N LEU A 58 -3.28 -4.85 15.79
CA LEU A 58 -3.93 -5.03 14.49
C LEU A 58 -4.78 -6.30 14.39
N VAL A 59 -4.59 -7.26 15.28
CA VAL A 59 -5.43 -8.47 15.37
C VAL A 59 -5.69 -8.87 16.81
N SER A 60 -6.92 -9.30 17.08
CA SER A 60 -7.30 -9.89 18.36
C SER A 60 -7.55 -11.40 18.20
N GLY A 61 -7.15 -12.18 19.19
CA GLY A 61 -7.31 -13.64 19.18
C GLY A 61 -8.16 -14.12 20.35
N ARG A 62 -9.30 -14.77 20.08
CA ARG A 62 -10.19 -15.33 21.10
C ARG A 62 -10.33 -16.84 20.98
N LYS A 63 -10.51 -17.52 22.11
CA LYS A 63 -10.78 -18.97 22.14
C LYS A 63 -12.26 -19.22 21.84
N VAL A 64 -12.55 -20.06 20.85
CA VAL A 64 -13.90 -20.51 20.48
C VAL A 64 -13.88 -22.04 20.43
N GLY A 65 -14.46 -22.66 21.46
CA GLY A 65 -14.39 -24.11 21.63
C GLY A 65 -12.94 -24.60 21.78
N ARG A 66 -12.47 -25.41 20.83
CA ARG A 66 -11.12 -25.99 20.82
C ARG A 66 -10.09 -25.15 20.03
N GLU A 67 -10.53 -24.13 19.30
CA GLU A 67 -9.67 -23.35 18.41
C GLU A 67 -9.52 -21.90 18.88
N LYS A 68 -8.41 -21.26 18.48
CA LYS A 68 -8.21 -19.82 18.63
C LYS A 68 -8.53 -19.15 17.30
N ARG A 69 -9.57 -18.31 17.29
CA ARG A 69 -9.98 -17.50 16.14
C ARG A 69 -9.42 -16.10 16.25
N PHE A 70 -8.95 -15.58 15.13
CA PHE A 70 -8.37 -14.25 15.00
C PHE A 70 -9.33 -13.35 14.25
N ARG A 71 -9.33 -12.07 14.61
CA ARG A 71 -10.15 -11.01 14.05
C ARG A 71 -9.27 -9.81 13.75
N LEU A 72 -9.50 -9.16 12.61
CA LEU A 72 -8.89 -7.87 12.28
C LEU A 72 -9.33 -6.78 13.27
N GLN A 73 -8.39 -5.97 13.73
CA GLN A 73 -8.65 -4.71 14.44
C GLN A 73 -8.11 -3.58 13.55
N PRO A 74 -8.96 -2.90 12.77
CA PRO A 74 -8.51 -1.88 11.83
C PRO A 74 -8.14 -0.55 12.51
N GLU A 75 -8.50 -0.35 13.78
CA GLU A 75 -8.35 0.91 14.49
C GLU A 75 -6.91 1.45 14.48
N PRO A 76 -5.86 0.64 14.73
CA PRO A 76 -4.47 1.13 14.68
C PRO A 76 -4.03 1.59 13.27
N LEU A 77 -4.69 1.13 12.20
CA LEU A 77 -4.39 1.60 10.83
C LEU A 77 -4.79 3.06 10.60
N ALA A 78 -5.60 3.67 11.49
CA ALA A 78 -5.95 5.08 11.39
C ALA A 78 -4.71 5.98 11.50
N GLU A 79 -3.73 5.61 12.34
CA GLU A 79 -2.46 6.33 12.47
C GLU A 79 -1.69 6.34 11.15
N LEU A 80 -1.57 5.17 10.50
CA LEU A 80 -0.94 5.05 9.18
C LEU A 80 -1.65 5.93 8.14
N LYS A 81 -2.99 5.90 8.12
CA LYS A 81 -3.78 6.72 7.19
C LYS A 81 -3.51 8.21 7.41
N GLN A 82 -3.44 8.66 8.66
CA GLN A 82 -3.14 10.04 9.01
C GLN A 82 -1.71 10.44 8.64
N TRP A 83 -0.74 9.54 8.81
CA TRP A 83 0.63 9.79 8.40
C TRP A 83 0.76 9.89 6.87
N LEU A 84 0.08 9.02 6.13
CA LEU A 84 0.09 9.05 4.67
C LEU A 84 -0.55 10.34 4.11
N SER A 85 -1.56 10.90 4.76
CA SER A 85 -2.25 12.09 4.24
C SER A 85 -1.35 13.34 4.16
N PHE A 86 -0.26 13.40 4.94
CA PHE A 86 0.76 14.43 4.78
C PHE A 86 1.43 14.38 3.40
N TYR A 87 1.55 13.17 2.83
CA TYR A 87 2.25 12.96 1.57
C TYR A 87 1.34 13.08 0.34
N ASP A 88 0.02 13.17 0.52
CA ASP A 88 -0.96 13.31 -0.58
C ASP A 88 -0.63 14.48 -1.50
N GLN A 89 -0.14 15.60 -0.94
CA GLN A 89 0.30 16.77 -1.70
C GLN A 89 1.42 16.48 -2.72
N PHE A 90 2.24 15.45 -2.51
CA PHE A 90 3.31 15.11 -3.45
C PHE A 90 2.77 14.30 -4.64
N TRP A 91 1.69 13.51 -4.46
CA TRP A 91 1.04 12.80 -5.56
C TRP A 91 0.21 13.73 -6.44
N ASP A 92 -0.51 14.69 -5.84
CA ASP A 92 -1.30 15.69 -6.59
C ASP A 92 -0.40 16.59 -7.45
N ASN A 93 0.79 16.93 -6.95
CA ASN A 93 1.78 17.68 -7.71
C ASN A 93 2.35 16.88 -8.90
N LYS A 94 2.57 15.56 -8.76
CA LYS A 94 3.04 14.72 -9.86
C LYS A 94 1.99 14.60 -10.98
N LEU A 95 0.71 14.48 -10.63
CA LEU A 95 -0.38 14.47 -11.62
C LEU A 95 -0.56 15.85 -12.29
N SER A 96 -0.38 16.94 -11.54
CA SER A 96 -0.44 18.30 -12.09
C SER A 96 0.70 18.58 -13.09
N ILE A 97 1.92 18.10 -12.80
CA ILE A 97 3.05 18.19 -13.74
C ILE A 97 2.78 17.37 -15.00
N LEU A 98 2.25 16.15 -14.87
CA LEU A 98 1.88 15.33 -16.03
C LEU A 98 0.83 16.02 -16.90
N LYS A 99 -0.20 16.60 -16.28
CA LYS A 99 -1.24 17.37 -16.96
C LYS A 99 -0.66 18.56 -17.73
N HIS A 100 0.20 19.35 -17.09
CA HIS A 100 0.85 20.50 -17.72
C HIS A 100 1.79 20.10 -18.88
N VAL A 101 2.47 18.96 -18.79
CA VAL A 101 3.29 18.46 -19.91
C VAL A 101 2.40 18.05 -21.09
N ILE A 102 1.27 17.40 -20.85
CA ILE A 102 0.34 16.98 -21.91
C ILE A 102 -0.32 18.22 -22.57
N GLU A 103 -0.77 19.18 -21.76
CA GLU A 103 -1.39 20.42 -22.25
C GLU A 103 -0.39 21.27 -23.06
N ASN A 104 0.86 21.40 -22.61
CA ASN A 104 1.87 22.18 -23.33
C ASN A 104 2.52 21.42 -24.51
N SER A 105 2.42 20.09 -24.56
CA SER A 105 2.90 19.30 -25.72
C SER A 105 1.90 19.32 -26.88
N GLY A 106 0.64 19.66 -26.62
CA GLY A 106 -0.40 19.83 -27.65
C GLY A 106 -0.29 21.14 -28.43
N GLU A 107 0.38 22.16 -27.89
CA GLU A 107 0.46 23.50 -28.50
C GLU A 107 1.72 23.72 -29.37
N ASN A 108 2.69 22.81 -29.36
CA ASN A 108 3.96 22.98 -30.06
C ASN A 108 4.13 22.02 -31.27
N GLY A 109 3.06 21.87 -32.06
CA GLY A 109 3.07 21.13 -33.32
C GLY A 109 3.94 21.81 -34.39
N LEU A 110 5.11 21.21 -34.64
CA LEU A 110 5.84 21.17 -35.91
C LEU A 110 5.67 22.38 -36.86
N LYS A 111 6.43 23.46 -36.63
CA LYS A 111 6.89 24.28 -37.76
C LYS A 111 8.01 23.53 -38.47
N VAL A 112 7.63 22.66 -39.40
CA VAL A 112 8.55 22.19 -40.44
C VAL A 112 8.97 23.44 -41.23
N ILE A 113 10.22 23.83 -41.05
CA ILE A 113 10.89 24.81 -41.88
C ILE A 113 11.15 24.15 -43.24
N ASP A 114 10.23 24.33 -44.17
CA ASP A 114 10.50 24.02 -45.57
C ASP A 114 11.58 24.97 -46.08
N LYS A 115 12.81 24.47 -46.12
CA LYS A 115 13.87 25.04 -46.96
C LYS A 115 13.58 24.63 -48.40
N GLU A 116 12.77 25.41 -49.10
CA GLU A 116 12.87 25.46 -50.56
C GLU A 116 14.02 26.38 -50.94
N LYS A 117 15.12 25.72 -51.25
CA LYS A 117 16.23 26.23 -52.03
C LYS A 117 15.77 26.11 -53.49
N ASP A 118 15.42 27.22 -54.13
CA ASP A 118 15.53 27.30 -55.58
C ASP A 118 16.20 28.60 -55.98
N THR A 119 17.45 28.42 -56.36
CA THR A 119 18.17 29.24 -57.31
C THR A 119 17.36 29.34 -58.59
N ASP A 120 16.96 30.53 -59.02
CA ASP A 120 17.37 31.02 -60.35
C ASP A 120 16.98 32.48 -60.59
N GLU A 121 17.91 33.13 -61.31
CA GLU A 121 18.01 34.49 -61.85
C GLU A 121 16.73 35.01 -62.55
N PRO A 122 16.60 36.35 -62.75
CA PRO A 122 16.84 36.80 -64.13
C PRO A 122 17.47 38.19 -64.31
N SER A 123 18.35 38.24 -65.32
CA SER A 123 18.68 39.34 -66.27
C SER A 123 19.50 40.55 -65.78
#